data_AF-A0A8J4RE89-F1
#
_entry.id   AF-A0A8J4RE89-F1
#
_cell.length_a   1.000
_cell.length_b   1.000
_cell.length_c   1.000
_cell.angle_alpha   90.00
_cell.angle_beta   90.00
_cell.angle_gamma   90.00
#
_symmetry.space_group_name_H-M   'P 1'
#
loop_
_entity.id
_entity.type
_entity.pdbx_description
1 polymer ?
#
loop_
_entity_poly.entity_id
_entity_poly.type
_entity_poly.pdbx_seq_one_letter_code
_entity_poly.pdbx_strand_id
1 'polypeptide(L)'
;MNQLSLSSTYSTKVYINLDHQQDYIHWDSEEVAKNKRTIREIIKFLVQSKSQEALFYCMAVVKKVNAENGWHYVSCTDCHKKAKTIGSKIWCEGCKKEFSSPTRRYRLELHVKDESGSTIFVVFDKEAERIVRIPTTQVYTTEIKDEDDEEDVVPKPIKILLGKTYMFQIKINPNNIFTTKQNFTAIHVFEDHEYKQLQHEQEEKNQILPLK
;
A
#
# COMPACT_ATOMS: atom_id res chain seq x y z
N MET A 1 11.36 22.31 18.00
CA MET A 1 12.67 21.69 17.66
C MET A 1 12.99 20.70 18.77
N ASN A 2 12.72 19.41 18.57
CA ASN A 2 13.03 18.41 19.58
C ASN A 2 14.46 17.92 19.31
N GLN A 3 15.42 18.38 20.12
CA GLN A 3 16.75 17.77 20.16
C GLN A 3 16.67 16.49 20.98
N LEU A 4 16.97 15.36 20.36
CA LEU A 4 17.29 14.11 21.05
C LEU A 4 18.81 14.06 21.19
N SER A 5 19.31 14.00 22.43
CA SER A 5 20.73 13.78 22.72
C SER A 5 20.92 12.42 23.38
N LEU A 6 21.84 11.63 22.86
CA LEU A 6 22.29 10.37 23.46
C LEU A 6 23.68 10.59 24.06
N SER A 7 23.90 10.10 25.28
CA SER A 7 25.23 10.04 25.90
C SER A 7 25.59 8.60 26.21
N SER A 8 26.75 8.14 25.76
CA SER A 8 27.26 6.79 26.00
C SER A 8 28.49 6.81 26.91
N THR A 9 28.63 5.77 27.74
CA THR A 9 29.85 5.45 28.48
C THR A 9 30.62 4.30 27.80
N TYR A 10 31.83 4.00 28.28
CA TYR A 10 32.69 2.94 27.74
C TYR A 10 32.04 1.55 27.68
N SER A 11 31.06 1.28 28.55
CA SER A 11 30.34 0.00 28.62
C SER A 11 29.00 0.00 27.88
N THR A 12 28.66 1.09 27.19
CA THR A 12 27.38 1.21 26.47
C THR A 12 27.45 0.39 25.19
N LYS A 13 26.66 -0.68 25.11
CA LYS A 13 26.43 -1.43 23.87
C LYS A 13 25.09 -1.03 23.29
N VAL A 14 25.09 -0.40 22.13
CA VAL A 14 23.88 -0.10 21.37
C VAL A 14 23.67 -1.24 20.39
N TYR A 15 22.56 -1.93 20.52
CA TYR A 15 22.14 -2.96 19.59
C TYR A 15 21.11 -2.36 18.65
N ILE A 16 21.56 -1.99 17.45
CA ILE A 16 20.65 -1.65 16.35
C ILE A 16 20.28 -2.97 15.70
N ASN A 17 19.01 -3.37 15.83
CA ASN A 17 18.54 -4.58 15.20
C ASN A 17 18.45 -4.34 13.69
N LEU A 18 19.51 -4.74 12.96
CA LEU A 18 19.62 -4.59 11.50
C LEU A 18 18.89 -5.71 10.75
N ASP A 19 18.32 -6.70 11.45
CA ASP A 19 17.55 -7.79 10.83
C ASP A 19 16.16 -7.34 10.35
N HIS A 20 15.76 -6.10 10.68
CA HIS A 20 14.77 -5.37 9.91
C HIS A 20 15.45 -4.73 8.68
N GLN A 21 15.90 -5.57 7.73
CA GLN A 21 15.78 -5.20 6.33
C GLN A 21 14.28 -5.15 6.01
N GLN A 22 13.60 -4.12 6.52
CA GLN A 22 12.43 -3.62 5.84
C GLN A 22 12.95 -3.26 4.46
N ASP A 23 12.47 -3.93 3.40
CA ASP A 23 12.82 -3.65 2.02
C ASP A 23 12.74 -2.14 1.80
N TYR A 24 13.86 -1.44 2.00
CA TYR A 24 13.89 0.01 1.96
C TYR A 24 13.92 0.31 0.48
N ILE A 25 12.73 0.49 -0.08
CA ILE A 25 12.62 0.82 -1.49
C ILE A 25 13.30 2.17 -1.62
N HIS A 26 14.46 2.18 -2.27
CA HIS A 26 15.21 3.39 -2.54
C HIS A 26 14.50 4.13 -3.67
N TRP A 27 13.70 5.13 -3.31
CA TRP A 27 12.95 5.93 -4.26
C TRP A 27 13.85 6.93 -4.96
N ASP A 28 13.81 6.91 -6.28
CA ASP A 28 14.38 7.98 -7.08
C ASP A 28 13.40 9.16 -7.06
N SER A 29 13.79 10.21 -6.32
CA SER A 29 12.98 11.40 -6.14
C SER A 29 12.80 12.19 -7.46
N GLU A 30 13.71 12.06 -8.43
CA GLU A 30 13.50 12.58 -9.79
C GLU A 30 12.42 11.80 -10.52
N GLU A 31 12.42 10.47 -10.38
CA GLU A 31 11.38 9.62 -10.96
C GLU A 31 10.00 9.96 -10.38
N VAL A 32 9.92 10.13 -9.05
CA VAL A 32 8.69 10.53 -8.36
C VAL A 32 8.22 11.88 -8.90
N ALA A 33 9.09 12.89 -8.97
CA ALA A 33 8.71 14.22 -9.46
C ALA A 33 8.26 14.18 -10.93
N LYS A 34 8.98 13.46 -11.79
CA LYS A 34 8.70 13.34 -13.23
C LYS A 34 7.37 12.63 -13.50
N ASN A 35 7.05 11.61 -12.71
CA ASN A 35 5.87 10.75 -12.91
C ASN A 35 4.72 11.05 -11.93
N LYS A 36 4.82 12.13 -11.15
CA LYS A 36 3.72 12.61 -10.31
C LYS A 36 2.55 13.10 -11.17
N ARG A 37 1.35 12.59 -10.91
CA ARG A 37 0.12 12.93 -11.62
C ARG A 37 -1.04 13.08 -10.65
N THR A 38 -1.99 13.91 -11.04
CA THR A 38 -3.30 14.01 -10.38
C THR A 38 -4.20 12.83 -10.78
N ILE A 39 -5.21 12.54 -9.97
CA ILE A 39 -6.23 11.51 -10.24
C ILE A 39 -6.85 11.73 -11.62
N ARG A 40 -7.19 12.98 -11.97
CA ARG A 40 -7.77 13.32 -13.28
C ARG A 40 -6.83 12.98 -14.43
N GLU A 41 -5.53 13.24 -14.29
CA GLU A 41 -4.54 12.91 -15.31
C GLU A 41 -4.36 11.40 -15.47
N ILE A 42 -4.37 10.64 -14.37
CA ILE A 42 -4.30 9.18 -14.39
C ILE A 42 -5.53 8.60 -15.10
N ILE A 43 -6.73 9.07 -14.77
CA ILE A 43 -7.97 8.63 -15.42
C ILE A 43 -7.95 9.00 -16.91
N LYS A 44 -7.50 10.22 -17.25
CA LYS A 44 -7.37 10.66 -18.65
C LYS A 44 -6.41 9.76 -19.42
N PHE A 45 -5.26 9.42 -18.83
CA PHE A 45 -4.30 8.48 -19.43
C PHE A 45 -4.94 7.11 -19.68
N LEU A 46 -5.66 6.56 -18.70
CA LEU A 46 -6.32 5.26 -18.82
C LEU A 46 -7.32 5.23 -20.01
N VAL A 47 -8.07 6.31 -20.20
CA VAL A 47 -9.06 6.42 -21.28
C VAL A 47 -8.39 6.57 -22.66
N GLN A 48 -7.29 7.30 -22.74
CA GLN A 48 -6.60 7.65 -23.99
C GLN A 48 -5.59 6.60 -24.45
N SER A 49 -4.90 5.95 -23.51
CA SER A 49 -3.76 5.07 -23.76
C SER A 49 -4.07 3.62 -23.39
N LYS A 50 -5.17 3.07 -23.93
CA LYS A 50 -5.78 1.80 -23.51
C LYS A 50 -4.90 0.52 -23.60
N SER A 51 -3.65 0.64 -24.04
CA SER A 51 -2.74 -0.50 -24.22
C SER A 51 -1.33 -0.24 -23.67
N GLN A 52 -1.12 0.86 -22.95
CA GLN A 52 0.20 1.20 -22.40
C GLN A 52 0.27 0.89 -20.91
N GLU A 53 1.33 0.19 -20.51
CA GLU A 53 1.74 0.15 -19.12
C GLU A 53 2.35 1.50 -18.73
N ALA A 54 1.98 2.00 -17.56
CA ALA A 54 2.53 3.22 -17.02
C ALA A 54 2.64 3.14 -15.50
N LEU A 55 3.58 3.92 -14.97
CA LEU A 55 3.83 4.04 -13.54
C LEU A 55 3.66 5.51 -13.17
N PHE A 56 2.75 5.79 -12.25
CA PHE A 56 2.47 7.15 -11.79
C PHE A 56 2.55 7.25 -10.27
N TYR A 57 2.83 8.44 -9.79
CA TYR A 57 2.78 8.77 -8.37
C TYR A 57 1.62 9.72 -8.12
N CYS A 58 0.76 9.40 -7.17
CA CYS A 58 -0.43 10.19 -6.87
C CYS A 58 -0.49 10.48 -5.37
N MET A 59 -0.49 11.75 -5.00
CA MET A 59 -0.68 12.15 -3.60
C MET A 59 -2.17 12.36 -3.35
N ALA A 60 -2.77 11.62 -2.43
CA ALA A 60 -4.20 11.69 -2.19
C ALA A 60 -4.56 11.38 -0.73
N VAL A 61 -5.68 11.95 -0.28
CA VAL A 61 -6.23 11.71 1.06
C VAL A 61 -7.23 10.57 1.03
N VAL A 62 -7.12 9.63 1.97
CA VAL A 62 -8.09 8.54 2.14
C VAL A 62 -9.36 9.10 2.76
N LYS A 63 -10.49 9.02 2.02
CA LYS A 63 -11.80 9.49 2.49
C LYS A 63 -12.69 8.38 3.03
N LYS A 64 -12.56 7.16 2.49
CA LYS A 64 -13.32 5.99 2.90
C LYS A 64 -12.50 4.72 2.62
N VAL A 65 -12.68 3.70 3.45
CA VAL A 65 -12.25 2.32 3.15
C VAL A 65 -13.50 1.55 2.74
N ASN A 66 -13.50 0.96 1.55
CA ASN A 66 -14.60 0.14 1.06
C ASN A 66 -14.36 -1.33 1.46
N ALA A 67 -15.39 -1.95 2.04
CA ALA A 67 -15.38 -3.35 2.44
C ALA A 67 -16.42 -4.19 1.70
N GLU A 68 -17.15 -3.64 0.70
CA GLU A 68 -18.12 -4.40 -0.14
C GLU A 68 -17.55 -5.67 -0.81
N ASN A 69 -16.22 -5.76 -0.95
CA ASN A 69 -15.54 -6.93 -1.52
C ASN A 69 -14.65 -7.63 -0.48
N GLY A 70 -14.91 -7.39 0.80
CA GLY A 70 -14.05 -7.74 1.93
C GLY A 70 -12.80 -6.87 2.03
N TRP A 71 -12.27 -6.71 3.25
CA TRP A 71 -11.01 -6.03 3.53
C TRP A 71 -9.78 -6.95 3.46
N HIS A 72 -9.99 -8.25 3.26
CA HIS A 72 -8.95 -9.26 3.09
C HIS A 72 -9.33 -10.32 2.05
N TYR A 73 -8.38 -11.15 1.66
CA TYR A 73 -8.63 -12.37 0.91
C TYR A 73 -7.85 -13.56 1.46
N VAL A 74 -8.40 -14.76 1.29
CA VAL A 74 -7.70 -16.01 1.57
C VAL A 74 -6.73 -16.33 0.43
N SER A 75 -5.49 -16.63 0.76
CA SER A 75 -4.42 -16.88 -0.21
C SER A 75 -3.68 -18.19 0.05
N CYS A 76 -3.06 -18.70 -1.01
CA CYS A 76 -2.12 -19.82 -0.94
C CYS A 76 -0.83 -19.38 -0.24
N THR A 77 -0.35 -20.18 0.72
CA THR A 77 0.88 -19.91 1.47
C THR A 77 2.12 -19.87 0.57
N ASP A 78 2.14 -20.66 -0.51
CA ASP A 78 3.32 -20.81 -1.35
C ASP A 78 3.44 -19.73 -2.43
N CYS A 79 2.32 -19.39 -3.11
CA CYS A 79 2.34 -18.46 -4.25
C CYS A 79 1.56 -17.17 -4.02
N HIS A 80 0.94 -17.00 -2.84
CA HIS A 80 0.20 -15.80 -2.40
C HIS A 80 -1.01 -15.40 -3.27
N LYS A 81 -1.33 -16.17 -4.30
CA LYS A 81 -2.53 -15.98 -5.13
C LYS A 81 -3.78 -16.32 -4.33
N LYS A 82 -4.88 -15.65 -4.67
CA LYS A 82 -6.21 -15.87 -4.08
C LYS A 82 -6.61 -17.34 -4.22
N ALA A 83 -7.05 -17.92 -3.11
CA ALA A 83 -7.55 -19.28 -3.06
C ALA A 83 -9.05 -19.33 -3.37
N LYS A 84 -9.53 -20.48 -3.83
CA LYS A 84 -10.95 -20.77 -4.01
C LYS A 84 -11.38 -21.83 -3.02
N THR A 85 -12.56 -21.65 -2.44
CA THR A 85 -13.20 -22.68 -1.61
C THR A 85 -14.07 -23.53 -2.54
N ILE A 86 -13.78 -24.83 -2.62
CA ILE A 86 -14.52 -25.81 -3.41
C ILE A 86 -15.03 -26.89 -2.45
N GLY A 87 -16.31 -26.82 -2.06
CA GLY A 87 -16.85 -27.64 -0.98
C GLY A 87 -16.14 -27.33 0.35
N SER A 88 -15.56 -28.35 0.98
CA SER A 88 -14.74 -28.20 2.21
C SER A 88 -13.25 -27.97 1.94
N LYS A 89 -12.84 -27.92 0.66
CA LYS A 89 -11.43 -27.88 0.26
C LYS A 89 -11.01 -26.49 -0.16
N ILE A 90 -9.77 -26.12 0.16
CA ILE A 90 -9.17 -24.87 -0.30
C ILE A 90 -8.22 -25.18 -1.46
N TRP A 91 -8.51 -24.60 -2.62
CA TRP A 91 -7.81 -24.85 -3.87
C TRP A 91 -7.03 -23.62 -4.32
N CYS A 92 -5.79 -23.83 -4.72
CA CYS A 92 -4.95 -22.81 -5.34
C CYS A 92 -4.87 -23.04 -6.85
N GLU A 93 -5.38 -22.10 -7.66
CA GLU A 93 -5.29 -22.19 -9.12
C GLU A 93 -3.87 -21.98 -9.64
N GLY A 94 -3.06 -21.20 -8.93
CA GLY A 94 -1.66 -20.94 -9.29
C GLY A 94 -0.79 -22.19 -9.18
N CYS A 95 -0.94 -22.93 -8.06
CA CYS A 95 -0.20 -24.15 -7.81
C CYS A 95 -0.93 -25.41 -8.31
N LYS A 96 -2.19 -25.27 -8.76
CA LYS A 96 -3.08 -26.36 -9.17
C LYS A 96 -3.16 -27.49 -8.14
N LYS A 97 -3.25 -27.13 -6.85
CA LYS A 97 -3.29 -28.08 -5.74
C LYS A 97 -4.23 -27.62 -4.63
N GLU A 98 -4.71 -28.61 -3.88
CA GLU A 98 -5.33 -28.41 -2.57
C GLU A 98 -4.26 -28.08 -1.53
N PHE A 99 -4.62 -27.28 -0.53
CA PHE A 99 -3.75 -26.96 0.59
C PHE A 99 -4.58 -26.70 1.86
N SER A 100 -3.98 -26.91 3.03
CA SER A 100 -4.69 -26.92 4.31
C SER A 100 -4.43 -25.70 5.20
N SER A 101 -3.42 -24.88 4.88
CA SER A 101 -2.99 -23.76 5.72
C SER A 101 -3.19 -22.41 5.04
N PRO A 102 -4.44 -21.91 4.89
CA PRO A 102 -4.70 -20.61 4.29
C PRO A 102 -4.08 -19.45 5.05
N THR A 103 -3.54 -18.48 4.30
CA THR A 103 -3.08 -17.20 4.85
C THR A 103 -4.01 -16.10 4.40
N ARG A 104 -4.55 -15.32 5.36
CA ARG A 104 -5.32 -14.10 5.06
C ARG A 104 -4.37 -12.95 4.75
N ARG A 105 -4.70 -12.18 3.71
CA ARG A 105 -3.91 -11.05 3.22
C ARG A 105 -4.80 -9.85 2.99
N TYR A 106 -4.33 -8.65 3.31
CA TYR A 106 -5.11 -7.42 3.09
C TYR A 106 -5.45 -7.20 1.61
N ARG A 107 -6.65 -6.68 1.38
CA ARG A 107 -7.09 -6.07 0.13
C ARG A 107 -7.93 -4.86 0.49
N LEU A 108 -7.29 -3.70 0.60
CA LEU A 108 -7.95 -2.47 1.01
C LEU A 108 -8.34 -1.67 -0.24
N GLU A 109 -9.65 -1.49 -0.44
CA GLU A 109 -10.17 -0.55 -1.43
C GLU A 109 -10.30 0.84 -0.79
N LEU A 110 -9.34 1.71 -1.06
CA LEU A 110 -9.30 3.06 -0.52
C LEU A 110 -9.94 4.02 -1.49
N HIS A 111 -11.06 4.63 -1.11
CA HIS A 111 -11.61 5.77 -1.83
C HIS A 111 -10.78 7.00 -1.46
N VAL A 112 -10.01 7.49 -2.43
CA VAL A 112 -9.07 8.58 -2.26
C VAL A 112 -9.54 9.83 -3.02
N LYS A 113 -9.08 10.99 -2.55
CA LYS A 113 -9.37 12.29 -3.16
C LYS A 113 -8.11 13.14 -3.24
N ASP A 114 -7.92 13.83 -4.34
CA ASP A 114 -6.94 14.91 -4.50
C ASP A 114 -7.67 16.21 -4.92
N GLU A 115 -6.92 17.23 -5.33
CA GLU A 115 -7.48 18.49 -5.83
C GLU A 115 -8.27 18.35 -7.14
N SER A 116 -8.01 17.30 -7.91
CA SER A 116 -8.53 17.10 -9.27
C SER A 116 -9.77 16.20 -9.32
N GLY A 117 -9.97 15.33 -8.33
CA GLY A 117 -11.06 14.37 -8.32
C GLY A 117 -10.93 13.30 -7.25
N SER A 118 -11.63 12.19 -7.45
CA SER A 118 -11.61 11.03 -6.56
C SER A 118 -11.62 9.73 -7.35
N THR A 119 -11.04 8.67 -6.76
CA THR A 119 -11.01 7.34 -7.35
C THR A 119 -10.81 6.27 -6.26
N ILE A 120 -10.74 5.00 -6.64
CA ILE A 120 -10.41 3.88 -5.75
C ILE A 120 -9.01 3.36 -6.04
N PHE A 121 -8.16 3.35 -5.02
CA PHE A 121 -6.87 2.67 -5.03
C PHE A 121 -6.95 1.39 -4.22
N VAL A 122 -6.44 0.29 -4.77
CA VAL A 122 -6.40 -1.01 -4.11
C VAL A 122 -4.99 -1.25 -3.60
N VAL A 123 -4.86 -1.42 -2.28
CA VAL A 123 -3.59 -1.71 -1.59
C VAL A 123 -3.62 -3.14 -1.08
N PHE A 124 -2.62 -3.93 -1.45
CA PHE A 124 -2.53 -5.34 -1.09
C PHE A 124 -1.53 -5.60 0.02
N ASP A 125 -1.87 -6.57 0.86
CA ASP A 125 -0.97 -7.31 1.76
C ASP A 125 0.11 -6.44 2.43
N LYS A 126 1.38 -6.60 2.07
CA LYS A 126 2.51 -5.93 2.73
C LYS A 126 2.43 -4.41 2.75
N GLU A 127 1.97 -3.79 1.68
CA GLU A 127 1.79 -2.33 1.64
C GLU A 127 0.67 -1.89 2.59
N ALA A 128 -0.41 -2.67 2.64
CA ALA A 128 -1.50 -2.42 3.58
C ALA A 128 -1.04 -2.68 5.04
N GLU A 129 -0.30 -3.76 5.31
CA GLU A 129 0.29 -4.04 6.63
C GLU A 129 1.19 -2.90 7.08
N ARG A 130 1.95 -2.28 6.17
CA ARG A 130 2.84 -1.16 6.50
C ARG A 130 2.06 0.09 6.93
N ILE A 131 1.00 0.46 6.20
CA ILE A 131 0.20 1.65 6.54
C ILE A 131 -0.78 1.42 7.69
N VAL A 132 -1.27 0.19 7.88
CA VAL A 132 -2.11 -0.21 9.02
C VAL A 132 -1.26 -0.47 10.27
N ARG A 133 0.01 -0.84 10.09
CA ARG A 133 0.99 -1.19 11.13
C ARG A 133 0.64 -2.42 11.95
N ILE A 134 -0.34 -3.21 11.49
CA ILE A 134 -0.78 -4.45 12.14
C ILE A 134 -0.92 -5.54 11.07
N PRO A 135 -0.33 -6.73 11.27
CA PRO A 135 -0.50 -7.86 10.37
C PRO A 135 -1.97 -8.22 10.16
N THR A 136 -2.32 -8.67 8.95
CA THR A 136 -3.71 -9.03 8.61
C THR A 136 -4.26 -10.09 9.57
N THR A 137 -3.41 -11.05 9.96
CA THR A 137 -3.78 -12.14 10.87
C THR A 137 -4.19 -11.63 12.24
N GLN A 138 -3.49 -10.64 12.78
CA GLN A 138 -3.82 -10.05 14.07
C GLN A 138 -5.15 -9.29 13.99
N VAL A 139 -5.38 -8.48 12.95
CA VAL A 139 -6.68 -7.79 12.81
C VAL A 139 -7.83 -8.79 12.72
N TYR A 140 -7.67 -9.87 11.96
CA TYR A 140 -8.67 -10.92 11.84
C TYR A 140 -8.96 -11.60 13.18
N THR A 141 -7.92 -11.97 13.95
CA THR A 141 -8.13 -12.71 15.21
C THR A 141 -8.71 -11.86 16.34
N THR A 142 -8.47 -10.54 16.33
CA THR A 142 -8.81 -9.65 17.45
C THR A 142 -10.19 -9.01 17.28
N GLU A 143 -10.68 -8.83 16.05
CA GLU A 143 -11.95 -8.13 15.78
C GLU A 143 -13.10 -9.09 15.42
N ILE A 144 -12.83 -10.35 15.02
CA ILE A 144 -13.85 -11.31 14.53
C ILE A 144 -14.16 -12.42 15.54
N LYS A 145 -13.44 -12.49 16.68
CA LYS A 145 -13.81 -13.41 17.77
C LYS A 145 -14.92 -12.89 18.67
N ASP A 146 -15.23 -11.58 18.60
CA ASP A 146 -16.14 -10.91 19.54
C ASP A 146 -17.44 -10.38 18.89
N GLU A 147 -17.53 -10.28 17.55
CA GLU A 147 -18.73 -9.82 16.82
C GLU A 147 -18.95 -10.71 15.58
N ASP A 148 -20.21 -10.92 15.18
CA ASP A 148 -20.60 -11.73 14.02
C ASP A 148 -19.73 -11.40 12.77
N ASP A 149 -19.25 -12.44 12.08
CA ASP A 149 -18.27 -12.40 10.97
C ASP A 149 -18.85 -11.71 9.71
N GLU A 150 -19.10 -10.41 9.78
CA GLU A 150 -19.47 -9.59 8.63
C GLU A 150 -18.20 -9.14 7.89
N GLU A 151 -17.80 -9.89 6.86
CA GLU A 151 -16.64 -9.55 6.00
C GLU A 151 -16.73 -8.14 5.37
N ASP A 152 -17.95 -7.58 5.31
CA ASP A 152 -18.27 -6.27 4.76
C ASP A 152 -18.08 -5.09 5.75
N VAL A 153 -17.71 -5.38 7.00
CA VAL A 153 -17.41 -4.36 8.02
C VAL A 153 -15.91 -4.08 8.07
N VAL A 154 -15.53 -2.80 8.00
CA VAL A 154 -14.13 -2.37 8.15
C VAL A 154 -13.73 -2.43 9.64
N PRO A 155 -12.71 -3.23 10.02
CA PRO A 155 -12.21 -3.31 11.39
C PRO A 155 -11.65 -1.97 11.91
N LYS A 156 -11.72 -1.74 13.22
CA LYS A 156 -11.25 -0.48 13.84
C LYS A 156 -9.78 -0.17 13.51
N PRO A 157 -8.84 -1.13 13.53
CA PRO A 157 -7.45 -0.85 13.19
C PRO A 157 -7.23 -0.30 11.78
N ILE A 158 -8.11 -0.60 10.84
CA ILE A 158 -7.99 -0.12 9.45
C ILE A 158 -8.53 1.32 9.32
N LYS A 159 -9.45 1.74 10.20
CA LYS A 159 -10.03 3.09 10.19
C LYS A 159 -9.00 4.18 10.47
N ILE A 160 -7.82 3.85 11.03
CA ILE A 160 -6.72 4.80 11.25
C ILE A 160 -6.21 5.45 9.96
N LEU A 161 -6.53 4.86 8.80
CA LEU A 161 -6.14 5.39 7.49
C LEU A 161 -7.01 6.59 7.08
N LEU A 162 -8.22 6.72 7.63
CA LEU A 162 -9.16 7.77 7.25
C LEU A 162 -8.59 9.16 7.56
N GLY A 163 -8.70 10.07 6.59
CA GLY A 163 -8.22 11.44 6.71
C GLY A 163 -6.71 11.62 6.54
N LYS A 164 -5.94 10.54 6.44
CA LYS A 164 -4.50 10.60 6.18
C LYS A 164 -4.21 10.74 4.70
N THR A 165 -3.14 11.48 4.41
CA THR A 165 -2.61 11.67 3.06
C THR A 165 -1.45 10.73 2.83
N TYR A 166 -1.46 10.08 1.68
CA TYR A 166 -0.39 9.19 1.25
C TYR A 166 0.01 9.52 -0.18
N MET A 167 1.26 9.22 -0.51
CA MET A 167 1.73 9.12 -1.88
C MET A 167 1.58 7.67 -2.35
N PHE A 168 0.85 7.45 -3.43
CA PHE A 168 0.62 6.13 -4.00
C PHE A 168 1.39 5.98 -5.29
N GLN A 169 2.21 4.94 -5.42
CA GLN A 169 2.75 4.54 -6.71
C GLN A 169 1.78 3.56 -7.38
N ILE A 170 1.21 3.98 -8.50
CA ILE A 170 0.14 3.30 -9.20
C ILE A 170 0.69 2.65 -10.46
N LYS A 171 0.48 1.34 -10.61
CA LYS A 171 0.74 0.63 -11.85
C LYS A 171 -0.52 0.57 -12.71
N ILE A 172 -0.45 1.17 -13.89
CA ILE A 172 -1.47 1.05 -14.94
C ILE A 172 -1.11 -0.13 -15.82
N ASN A 173 -2.03 -1.10 -15.94
CA ASN A 173 -1.93 -2.21 -16.87
C ASN A 173 -3.09 -2.18 -17.87
N PRO A 174 -2.91 -2.63 -19.12
CA PRO A 174 -3.99 -2.74 -20.11
C PRO A 174 -5.19 -3.57 -19.60
N ASN A 175 -4.94 -4.56 -18.75
CA ASN A 175 -5.98 -5.40 -18.18
C ASN A 175 -6.85 -4.69 -17.13
N ASN A 176 -6.39 -3.57 -16.55
CA ASN A 176 -7.16 -2.79 -15.57
C ASN A 176 -8.28 -1.96 -16.24
N ILE A 177 -8.36 -1.94 -17.57
CA ILE A 177 -9.31 -1.14 -18.36
C ILE A 177 -10.67 -1.83 -18.51
N PHE A 178 -10.71 -3.16 -18.35
CA PHE A 178 -11.91 -3.96 -18.65
C PHE A 178 -12.83 -4.19 -17.45
N THR A 179 -12.43 -3.80 -16.25
CA THR A 179 -13.32 -3.85 -15.09
C THR A 179 -14.10 -2.55 -15.00
N THR A 180 -15.43 -2.64 -14.95
CA THR A 180 -16.37 -1.51 -14.84
C THR A 180 -16.15 -0.63 -13.61
N LYS A 181 -15.28 -1.04 -12.68
CA LYS A 181 -14.80 -0.26 -11.53
C LYS A 181 -13.37 0.23 -11.83
N GLN A 182 -13.16 1.54 -11.84
CA GLN A 182 -11.85 2.21 -12.00
C GLN A 182 -10.96 1.97 -10.76
N ASN A 183 -10.52 0.73 -10.58
CA ASN A 183 -9.71 0.33 -9.45
C ASN A 183 -8.24 0.30 -9.88
N PHE A 184 -7.43 1.17 -9.30
CA PHE A 184 -5.99 1.20 -9.58
C PHE A 184 -5.21 0.47 -8.49
N THR A 185 -4.32 -0.44 -8.87
CA THR A 185 -3.45 -1.11 -7.90
C THR A 185 -2.31 -0.18 -7.51
N ALA A 186 -2.24 0.16 -6.23
CA ALA A 186 -1.07 0.80 -5.65
C ALA A 186 -0.04 -0.29 -5.33
N ILE A 187 1.12 -0.23 -5.99
CA ILE A 187 2.19 -1.21 -5.76
C ILE A 187 3.03 -0.81 -4.55
N HIS A 188 3.11 0.49 -4.26
CA HIS A 188 3.74 1.04 -3.06
C HIS A 188 2.98 2.28 -2.56
N VAL A 189 3.04 2.52 -1.25
CA VAL A 189 2.36 3.65 -0.58
C VAL A 189 3.37 4.41 0.28
N PHE A 190 3.23 5.71 0.53
CA PHE A 190 4.10 6.43 1.47
C PHE A 190 3.28 7.35 2.32
N GLU A 191 3.63 7.45 3.60
CA GLU A 191 3.11 8.53 4.41
C GLU A 191 3.67 9.86 3.93
N ASP A 192 2.89 10.94 4.09
CA ASP A 192 3.27 12.30 3.69
C ASP A 192 4.63 12.74 4.28
N HIS A 193 4.98 12.27 5.49
CA HIS A 193 6.26 12.58 6.11
C HIS A 193 7.46 11.92 5.41
N GLU A 194 7.31 10.69 4.91
CA GLU A 194 8.33 9.97 4.13
C GLU A 194 8.58 10.71 2.80
N TYR A 195 7.51 11.19 2.15
CA TYR A 195 7.63 12.01 0.94
C TYR A 195 8.34 13.35 1.19
N LYS A 196 8.02 14.03 2.30
CA LYS A 196 8.69 15.29 2.67
C LYS A 196 10.19 15.12 2.93
N GLN A 197 10.60 13.99 3.52
CA GLN A 197 12.01 13.67 3.71
C GLN A 197 12.74 13.50 2.37
N LEU A 198 12.14 12.77 1.42
CA LEU A 198 12.68 12.63 0.06
C LEU A 198 12.89 13.99 -0.64
N GLN A 199 11.96 14.93 -0.45
CA GLN A 199 12.10 16.28 -1.03
C GLN A 199 13.27 17.04 -0.39
N HIS A 200 13.42 16.99 0.94
CA HIS A 200 14.50 17.67 1.66
C HIS A 200 15.89 17.14 1.26
N GLU A 201 16.06 15.82 1.20
CA GLU A 201 17.32 15.18 0.78
C GLU A 201 17.74 15.60 -0.65
N GLN A 202 16.77 15.82 -1.54
CA GLN A 202 17.07 16.25 -2.90
C GLN A 202 17.43 17.73 -3.00
N GLU A 203 16.79 18.59 -2.20
CA GLU A 203 17.17 20.01 -2.09
C GLU A 203 18.62 20.15 -1.59
N GLU A 204 19.02 19.34 -0.61
CA GLU A 204 20.40 19.30 -0.12
C GLU A 204 21.38 18.81 -1.21
N LYS A 205 21.05 17.74 -1.94
CA LYS A 205 21.89 17.24 -3.05
C LYS A 205 22.07 18.28 -4.16
N ASN A 206 21.00 19.01 -4.50
CA ASN A 206 21.04 20.06 -5.53
C ASN A 206 21.85 21.29 -5.11
N GLN A 207 21.97 21.56 -3.81
CA GLN A 207 22.80 22.64 -3.28
C GLN A 207 24.30 22.28 -3.23
N ILE A 208 24.66 21.00 -3.27
CA ILE A 208 26.05 20.51 -3.15
C ILE A 208 26.75 20.37 -4.52
N LEU A 209 26.01 20.36 -5.65
CA LEU A 209 26.60 20.39 -6.99
C LEU A 209 26.89 21.84 -7.41
N PRO A 210 28.17 22.29 -7.48
CA PRO A 210 28.46 23.62 -8.01
C PRO A 210 28.12 23.66 -9.50
N LEU A 211 27.47 24.75 -9.91
CA LEU A 211 27.31 25.17 -11.31
C LEU A 211 28.65 24.98 -12.05
N LYS A 212 28.69 24.04 -13.00
CA LYS A 212 29.71 24.00 -14.04
C LYS A 212 29.22 24.74 -15.26
#